data_AF-A0A9P5PJ70-F1
#
_entry.id   AF-A0A9P5PJ70-F1
#
_cell.length_a   1.000
_cell.length_b   1.000
_cell.length_c   1.000
_cell.angle_alpha   90.00
_cell.angle_beta   90.00
_cell.angle_gamma   90.00
#
_symmetry.space_group_name_H-M   'P 1'
#
loop_
_entity.id
_entity.type
_entity.pdbx_description
1 polymer ?
#
loop_
_entity_poly.entity_id
_entity_poly.type
_entity_poly.pdbx_seq_one_letter_code
_entity_poly.pdbx_strand_id
1 'polypeptide(L)'
;MSVKNKTSLAFGGHEFHVHDYVLYSSCDGPGDIGQIVSFDFPRNTSLEPIMVSMKRLGRISSLKEIIPEEEMIDERELFCSANHECNYNWVNAESLIQICHVVAAEYCSIGIENWILHSPDHFYVRYCFPSLNVKTWDSKRCITRKEKTTLRALDVFGECGAFGLALAEGSLSFDITHAIEIHHPLLNSPETTVLNICVNDAVRYIIKKNLNKNNLDDTPITKATGKPVEFSLRPAIKSDSLSYKLVTMVYLKVVFDSFLVASLPGTLLPEFPQPLYAILLEGVSPYLRINFVDGQTISPLHVLRSTLFPFVTVADAVSDLHWGHHGKEGRANIPTVPCQVHLCWWGLNNGENPYEHPARSRFQLQVWRNDVVTDIQHFTRKFPLKTVERVINVTSEPASDHQGLPPHLAQFQTWNPSAYFVKSSGNKSLYKRLNSDHYFMTTITNVSPTVKQSSVIHPFVRLS
;
A
#
# COMPACT_ATOMS: atom_id res chain seq x y z
N MET A 1 -29.66 -21.13 -3.69
CA MET A 1 -29.85 -19.70 -3.97
C MET A 1 -30.84 -19.14 -2.96
N SER A 2 -30.55 -18.02 -2.31
CA SER A 2 -31.44 -17.42 -1.31
C SER A 2 -31.74 -15.97 -1.69
N VAL A 3 -33.02 -15.61 -1.72
CA VAL A 3 -33.49 -14.26 -1.99
C VAL A 3 -33.68 -13.55 -0.66
N LYS A 4 -32.91 -12.49 -0.41
CA LYS A 4 -33.07 -11.69 0.82
C LYS A 4 -34.06 -10.54 0.61
N ASN A 5 -33.98 -9.83 -0.51
CA ASN A 5 -34.87 -8.75 -0.89
C ASN A 5 -34.85 -8.54 -2.42
N LYS A 6 -35.61 -7.57 -2.94
CA LYS A 6 -35.67 -7.26 -4.39
C LYS A 6 -34.37 -6.70 -4.97
N THR A 7 -33.39 -6.40 -4.11
CA THR A 7 -32.14 -5.71 -4.46
C THR A 7 -30.89 -6.55 -4.22
N SER A 8 -31.03 -7.79 -3.70
CA SER A 8 -29.90 -8.67 -3.45
C SER A 8 -30.23 -10.15 -3.62
N LEU A 9 -29.21 -10.91 -3.99
CA LEU A 9 -29.26 -12.33 -4.31
C LEU A 9 -28.05 -13.04 -3.71
N ALA A 10 -28.27 -14.08 -2.90
CA ALA A 10 -27.19 -14.94 -2.41
C ALA A 10 -27.07 -16.23 -3.27
N PHE A 11 -25.95 -16.39 -3.95
CA PHE A 11 -25.66 -17.52 -4.84
C PHE A 11 -24.15 -17.83 -4.85
N GLY A 12 -23.78 -19.12 -4.92
CA GLY A 12 -22.37 -19.53 -5.02
C GLY A 12 -21.46 -19.13 -3.84
N GLY A 13 -22.02 -18.80 -2.67
CA GLY A 13 -21.26 -18.25 -1.54
C GLY A 13 -21.03 -16.74 -1.59
N HIS A 14 -21.54 -16.07 -2.62
CA HIS A 14 -21.50 -14.61 -2.77
C HIS A 14 -22.88 -13.99 -2.52
N GLU A 15 -22.88 -12.73 -2.09
CA GLU A 15 -24.09 -11.91 -1.99
C GLU A 15 -24.01 -10.77 -3.00
N PHE A 16 -24.76 -10.90 -4.09
CA PHE A 16 -24.82 -9.95 -5.18
C PHE A 16 -25.88 -8.89 -4.90
N HIS A 17 -25.57 -7.63 -5.17
CA HIS A 17 -26.47 -6.49 -5.03
C HIS A 17 -26.69 -5.77 -6.35
N VAL A 18 -27.81 -5.05 -6.46
CA VAL A 18 -27.99 -4.07 -7.52
C VAL A 18 -26.85 -3.05 -7.45
N HIS A 19 -26.30 -2.71 -8.62
CA HIS A 19 -25.10 -1.88 -8.84
C HIS A 19 -23.75 -2.56 -8.66
N ASP A 20 -23.69 -3.80 -8.19
CA ASP A 20 -22.44 -4.57 -8.20
C ASP A 20 -22.00 -4.82 -9.65
N TYR A 21 -20.70 -4.76 -9.88
CA TYR A 21 -20.12 -5.32 -11.10
C TYR A 21 -19.85 -6.79 -10.85
N VAL A 22 -20.12 -7.63 -11.84
CA VAL A 22 -19.95 -9.08 -11.71
C VAL A 22 -19.36 -9.66 -12.98
N LEU A 23 -18.55 -10.69 -12.79
CA LEU A 23 -18.13 -11.61 -13.83
C LEU A 23 -19.21 -12.68 -13.99
N TYR A 24 -19.63 -12.93 -15.23
CA TYR A 24 -20.60 -13.96 -15.55
C TYR A 24 -20.19 -14.76 -16.79
N SER A 25 -20.71 -15.98 -16.91
CA SER A 25 -20.37 -16.89 -18.00
C SER A 25 -20.72 -16.30 -19.37
N SER A 26 -19.77 -16.35 -20.30
CA SER A 26 -19.97 -16.03 -21.73
C SER A 26 -20.19 -17.34 -22.53
N CYS A 27 -20.86 -17.26 -23.68
CA CYS A 27 -20.94 -18.40 -24.60
C CYS A 27 -19.60 -18.70 -25.27
N ASP A 28 -18.76 -17.68 -25.47
CA ASP A 28 -17.47 -17.77 -26.14
C ASP A 28 -16.43 -16.89 -25.41
N GLY A 29 -15.25 -17.46 -25.15
CA GLY A 29 -14.10 -16.73 -24.61
C GLY A 29 -14.13 -16.49 -23.09
N PRO A 30 -13.44 -15.45 -22.59
CA PRO A 30 -13.41 -15.13 -21.15
C PRO A 30 -14.81 -14.73 -20.66
N GLY A 31 -15.04 -14.84 -19.35
CA GLY A 31 -16.28 -14.36 -18.74
C GLY A 31 -16.55 -12.90 -19.09
N ASP A 32 -17.81 -12.59 -19.31
CA ASP A 32 -18.29 -11.22 -19.54
C ASP A 32 -18.35 -10.46 -18.22
N ILE A 33 -18.27 -9.13 -18.29
CA ILE A 33 -18.40 -8.26 -17.12
C ILE A 33 -19.55 -7.29 -17.36
N GLY A 34 -20.38 -7.10 -16.35
CA GLY A 34 -21.44 -6.11 -16.38
C GLY A 34 -21.84 -5.64 -14.99
N GLN A 35 -22.67 -4.60 -14.94
CA GLN A 35 -23.25 -4.09 -13.71
C GLN A 35 -24.67 -4.63 -13.53
N ILE A 36 -24.99 -5.16 -12.35
CA ILE A 36 -26.35 -5.59 -12.01
C ILE A 36 -27.25 -4.36 -11.94
N VAL A 37 -28.37 -4.41 -12.66
CA VAL A 37 -29.36 -3.33 -12.68
C VAL A 37 -30.62 -3.73 -11.93
N SER A 38 -31.07 -4.96 -12.09
CA SER A 38 -32.23 -5.49 -11.37
C SER A 38 -32.23 -7.01 -11.37
N PHE A 39 -32.89 -7.59 -10.37
CA PHE A 39 -33.23 -9.00 -10.32
C PHE A 39 -34.71 -9.18 -10.67
N ASP A 40 -35.03 -10.15 -11.51
CA ASP A 40 -36.40 -10.59 -11.78
C ASP A 40 -36.63 -11.95 -11.13
N PHE A 41 -37.51 -11.94 -10.12
CA PHE A 41 -37.84 -13.10 -9.32
C PHE A 41 -39.19 -13.67 -9.79
N PRO A 42 -39.25 -14.93 -10.24
CA PRO A 42 -40.48 -15.51 -10.75
C PRO A 42 -41.56 -15.54 -9.68
N ARG A 43 -42.81 -15.19 -10.07
CA ARG A 43 -43.93 -15.01 -9.14
C ARG A 43 -44.55 -16.31 -8.65
N ASN A 44 -44.47 -17.38 -9.44
CA ASN A 44 -45.12 -18.66 -9.15
C ASN A 44 -44.22 -19.82 -9.60
N THR A 45 -43.99 -20.78 -8.69
CA THR A 45 -43.27 -22.07 -8.87
C THR A 45 -41.73 -22.02 -8.95
N SER A 46 -41.11 -23.08 -8.43
CA SER A 46 -39.65 -23.24 -8.26
C SER A 46 -38.88 -23.57 -9.54
N LEU A 47 -39.53 -23.54 -10.71
CA LEU A 47 -38.93 -24.05 -11.95
C LEU A 47 -38.42 -22.96 -12.89
N GLU A 48 -38.93 -21.73 -12.78
CA GLU A 48 -38.39 -20.62 -13.56
C GLU A 48 -37.07 -20.15 -12.94
N PRO A 49 -36.00 -19.96 -13.74
CA PRO A 49 -34.74 -19.45 -13.24
C PRO A 49 -34.88 -17.98 -12.81
N ILE A 50 -34.11 -17.57 -11.80
CA ILE A 50 -33.99 -16.15 -11.46
C ILE A 50 -33.20 -15.47 -12.57
N MET A 51 -33.77 -14.40 -13.14
CA MET A 51 -33.13 -13.65 -14.21
C MET A 51 -32.50 -12.37 -13.66
N VAL A 52 -31.34 -12.01 -14.17
CA VAL A 52 -30.58 -10.82 -13.75
C VAL A 52 -30.41 -9.91 -14.95
N SER A 53 -30.89 -8.67 -14.84
CA SER A 53 -30.66 -7.63 -15.85
C SER A 53 -29.32 -6.96 -15.61
N MET A 54 -28.47 -6.99 -16.63
CA MET A 54 -27.07 -6.60 -16.58
C MET A 54 -26.80 -5.49 -17.58
N LYS A 55 -26.18 -4.40 -17.14
CA LYS A 55 -25.56 -3.41 -18.05
C LYS A 55 -24.15 -3.89 -18.41
N ARG A 56 -23.98 -4.44 -19.61
CA ARG A 56 -22.71 -5.02 -20.09
C ARG A 56 -21.63 -3.96 -20.26
N LEU A 57 -20.38 -4.38 -20.02
CA LEU A 57 -19.16 -3.67 -20.38
C LEU A 57 -18.45 -4.45 -21.49
N GLY A 58 -17.79 -3.73 -22.39
CA GLY A 58 -16.90 -4.34 -23.38
C GLY A 58 -15.47 -4.42 -22.88
N ARG A 59 -14.66 -5.33 -23.44
CA ARG A 59 -13.24 -5.46 -23.13
C ARG A 59 -12.42 -4.71 -24.18
N ILE A 60 -11.44 -3.89 -23.78
CA ILE A 60 -10.60 -3.19 -24.77
C ILE A 60 -9.83 -4.19 -25.64
N SER A 61 -9.41 -5.33 -25.09
CA SER A 61 -8.77 -6.41 -25.85
C SER A 61 -9.62 -6.98 -26.99
N SER A 62 -10.95 -6.86 -26.95
CA SER A 62 -11.81 -7.28 -28.06
C SER A 62 -11.80 -6.31 -29.24
N LEU A 63 -11.15 -5.14 -29.09
CA LEU A 63 -11.05 -4.11 -30.12
C LEU A 63 -9.68 -4.09 -30.81
N LYS A 64 -8.86 -5.14 -30.63
CA LYS A 64 -7.47 -5.21 -31.11
C LYS A 64 -7.30 -4.84 -32.60
N GLU A 65 -8.28 -5.16 -33.44
CA GLU A 65 -8.22 -4.88 -34.89
C GLU A 65 -8.39 -3.39 -35.26
N ILE A 66 -8.95 -2.59 -34.36
CA ILE A 66 -9.23 -1.16 -34.59
C ILE A 66 -8.38 -0.25 -33.70
N ILE A 67 -7.67 -0.79 -32.71
CA ILE A 67 -6.78 -0.05 -31.82
C ILE A 67 -5.47 0.27 -32.57
N PRO A 68 -4.98 1.53 -32.56
CA PRO A 68 -3.66 1.89 -33.10
C PRO A 68 -2.54 1.05 -32.46
N GLU A 69 -1.51 0.68 -33.21
CA GLU A 69 -0.42 -0.21 -32.76
C GLU A 69 0.35 0.32 -31.54
N GLU A 70 0.30 1.63 -31.33
CA GLU A 70 0.99 2.41 -30.31
C GLU A 70 0.24 2.43 -28.99
N GLU A 71 -1.05 2.10 -29.01
CA GLU A 71 -1.88 2.07 -27.81
C GLU A 71 -1.69 0.75 -27.06
N MET A 72 -1.31 0.85 -25.79
CA MET A 72 -1.19 -0.31 -24.91
C MET A 72 -2.58 -0.92 -24.68
N ILE A 73 -2.70 -2.23 -24.92
CA ILE A 73 -3.88 -3.02 -24.61
C ILE A 73 -3.66 -3.72 -23.27
N ASP A 74 -4.47 -3.37 -22.27
CA ASP A 74 -4.53 -4.03 -20.97
C ASP A 74 -5.77 -4.94 -20.92
N GLU A 75 -5.59 -6.21 -20.55
CA GLU A 75 -6.68 -7.19 -20.48
C GLU A 75 -7.73 -6.89 -19.39
N ARG A 76 -7.39 -6.03 -18.43
CA ARG A 76 -8.27 -5.55 -17.34
C ARG A 76 -8.95 -4.23 -17.68
N GLU A 77 -8.63 -3.64 -18.81
CA GLU A 77 -9.31 -2.46 -19.29
C GLU A 77 -10.62 -2.81 -19.98
N LEU A 78 -11.68 -2.17 -19.50
CA LEU A 78 -13.03 -2.26 -20.01
C LEU A 78 -13.42 -0.94 -20.68
N PHE A 79 -14.47 -0.99 -21.49
CA PHE A 79 -15.14 0.18 -22.02
C PHE A 79 -16.64 0.09 -21.75
N CYS A 80 -17.29 1.23 -21.55
CA CYS A 80 -18.74 1.30 -21.47
C CYS A 80 -19.34 1.78 -22.79
N SER A 81 -20.64 1.56 -22.97
CA SER A 81 -21.39 2.08 -24.12
C SER A 81 -22.38 3.15 -23.66
N ALA A 82 -22.54 4.20 -24.47
CA ALA A 82 -23.41 5.33 -24.22
C ALA A 82 -24.89 5.00 -24.49
N ASN A 83 -25.16 4.11 -25.43
CA ASN A 83 -26.52 3.72 -25.76
C ASN A 83 -27.08 2.79 -24.68
N HIS A 84 -27.98 3.31 -23.84
CA HIS A 84 -28.57 2.56 -22.75
C HIS A 84 -29.32 1.33 -23.24
N GLU A 85 -30.10 1.42 -24.32
CA GLU A 85 -31.03 0.35 -24.72
C GLU A 85 -30.32 -0.93 -25.18
N CYS A 86 -29.18 -0.81 -25.85
CA CYS A 86 -28.45 -1.97 -26.40
C CYS A 86 -27.46 -2.62 -25.42
N ASN A 87 -27.32 -2.08 -24.21
CA ASN A 87 -26.33 -2.56 -23.23
C ASN A 87 -26.93 -3.52 -22.19
N TYR A 88 -28.24 -3.68 -22.18
CA TYR A 88 -28.90 -4.58 -21.24
C TYR A 88 -28.93 -6.00 -21.79
N ASN A 89 -28.52 -6.94 -20.95
CA ASN A 89 -28.68 -8.36 -21.20
C ASN A 89 -29.34 -9.02 -19.99
N TRP A 90 -30.22 -9.98 -20.25
CA TRP A 90 -30.82 -10.81 -19.22
C TRP A 90 -30.05 -12.12 -19.15
N VAL A 91 -29.45 -12.40 -18.01
CA VAL A 91 -28.71 -13.65 -17.77
C VAL A 91 -29.37 -14.45 -16.65
N ASN A 92 -29.26 -15.76 -16.70
CA ASN A 92 -29.65 -16.61 -15.59
C ASN A 92 -28.72 -16.32 -14.40
N ALA A 93 -29.27 -16.20 -13.20
CA ALA A 93 -28.51 -16.04 -11.96
C ALA A 93 -27.43 -17.11 -11.78
N GLU A 94 -27.63 -18.33 -12.28
CA GLU A 94 -26.65 -19.41 -12.24
C GLU A 94 -25.40 -19.15 -13.10
N SER A 95 -25.47 -18.18 -14.02
CA SER A 95 -24.32 -17.74 -14.81
C SER A 95 -23.43 -16.75 -14.06
N LEU A 96 -23.84 -16.24 -12.89
CA LEU A 96 -23.00 -15.36 -12.07
C LEU A 96 -21.85 -16.15 -11.46
N ILE A 97 -20.63 -15.66 -11.65
CA ILE A 97 -19.41 -16.31 -11.16
C ILE A 97 -18.95 -15.63 -9.87
N GLN A 98 -18.67 -14.32 -9.93
CA GLN A 98 -18.12 -13.57 -8.79
C GLN A 98 -18.35 -12.06 -8.93
N ILE A 99 -18.18 -11.33 -7.84
CA ILE A 99 -18.19 -9.86 -7.81
C ILE A 99 -16.85 -9.34 -8.37
N CYS A 100 -16.92 -8.28 -9.15
CA CYS A 100 -15.78 -7.52 -9.66
C CYS A 100 -15.83 -6.08 -9.16
N HIS A 101 -14.69 -5.41 -9.16
CA HIS A 101 -14.62 -4.00 -8.83
C HIS A 101 -14.12 -3.21 -10.03
N VAL A 102 -15.00 -2.36 -10.58
CA VAL A 102 -14.73 -1.57 -11.78
C VAL A 102 -14.67 -0.09 -11.40
N VAL A 103 -13.56 0.58 -11.72
CA VAL A 103 -13.39 2.03 -11.49
C VAL A 103 -13.31 2.81 -12.79
N ALA A 104 -13.87 4.01 -12.81
CA ALA A 104 -13.62 4.95 -13.90
C ALA A 104 -12.21 5.52 -13.75
N ALA A 105 -11.43 5.40 -14.81
CA ALA A 105 -10.01 5.70 -14.87
C ALA A 105 -9.78 6.94 -15.73
N GLU A 106 -9.08 7.94 -15.17
CA GLU A 106 -8.48 8.99 -15.98
C GLU A 106 -7.17 8.49 -16.59
N TYR A 107 -6.75 9.09 -17.70
CA TYR A 107 -5.60 8.61 -18.48
C TYR A 107 -4.34 8.44 -17.61
N CYS A 108 -3.78 7.23 -17.58
CA CYS A 108 -2.49 6.90 -16.96
C CYS A 108 -2.26 7.46 -15.53
N SER A 109 -3.28 7.41 -14.67
CA SER A 109 -3.02 7.70 -13.25
C SER A 109 -2.31 6.51 -12.59
N ILE A 110 -1.23 6.77 -11.86
CA ILE A 110 -0.52 5.81 -10.98
C ILE A 110 -1.52 5.06 -10.07
N GLY A 111 -2.64 5.70 -9.73
CA GLY A 111 -3.73 5.10 -8.96
C GLY A 111 -4.38 3.89 -9.63
N ILE A 112 -4.47 3.83 -10.97
CA ILE A 112 -5.11 2.71 -11.68
C ILE A 112 -4.21 1.48 -11.67
N GLU A 113 -2.91 1.66 -11.93
CA GLU A 113 -1.96 0.55 -11.86
C GLU A 113 -1.94 -0.04 -10.47
N ASN A 114 -1.90 0.80 -9.43
CA ASN A 114 -2.03 0.31 -8.07
C ASN A 114 -3.36 -0.40 -7.87
N TRP A 115 -4.48 0.21 -8.28
CA TRP A 115 -5.83 -0.36 -8.15
C TRP A 115 -5.94 -1.76 -8.75
N ILE A 116 -5.55 -1.96 -10.02
CA ILE A 116 -5.66 -3.27 -10.67
C ILE A 116 -4.82 -4.34 -9.97
N LEU A 117 -3.74 -3.95 -9.28
CA LEU A 117 -2.94 -4.92 -8.54
C LEU A 117 -3.59 -5.38 -7.24
N HIS A 118 -4.57 -4.66 -6.71
CA HIS A 118 -5.19 -5.05 -5.45
C HIS A 118 -6.08 -6.31 -5.55
N SER A 119 -6.45 -6.77 -6.73
CA SER A 119 -7.24 -8.01 -6.87
C SER A 119 -7.24 -8.46 -8.34
N PRO A 120 -7.33 -9.77 -8.63
CA PRO A 120 -7.57 -10.22 -10.00
C PRO A 120 -8.93 -9.74 -10.53
N ASP A 121 -9.83 -9.37 -9.63
CA ASP A 121 -11.21 -8.97 -9.91
C ASP A 121 -11.34 -7.45 -10.07
N HIS A 122 -10.22 -6.73 -10.05
CA HIS A 122 -10.16 -5.30 -10.29
C HIS A 122 -9.97 -5.00 -11.76
N PHE A 123 -10.93 -4.24 -12.28
CA PHE A 123 -10.98 -3.73 -13.64
C PHE A 123 -11.11 -2.21 -13.62
N TYR A 124 -10.91 -1.60 -14.77
CA TYR A 124 -11.09 -0.15 -14.91
C TYR A 124 -11.67 0.20 -16.28
N VAL A 125 -12.26 1.39 -16.38
CA VAL A 125 -12.88 1.90 -17.60
C VAL A 125 -12.32 3.29 -17.91
N ARG A 126 -11.61 3.46 -19.03
CA ARG A 126 -11.17 4.78 -19.52
C ARG A 126 -12.13 5.37 -20.54
N TYR A 127 -12.77 4.52 -21.34
CA TYR A 127 -13.48 4.95 -22.54
C TYR A 127 -14.97 4.59 -22.52
N CYS A 128 -15.75 5.47 -23.13
CA CYS A 128 -17.14 5.26 -23.47
C CYS A 128 -17.29 5.34 -25.00
N PHE A 129 -17.89 4.31 -25.60
CA PHE A 129 -18.19 4.25 -27.03
C PHE A 129 -19.70 4.42 -27.28
N PRO A 130 -20.15 4.70 -28.52
CA PRO A 130 -21.58 4.77 -28.82
C PRO A 130 -22.32 3.44 -28.61
N SER A 131 -21.65 2.30 -28.86
CA SER A 131 -22.20 0.94 -28.78
C SER A 131 -21.15 -0.07 -28.32
N LEU A 132 -21.57 -1.26 -27.86
CA LEU A 132 -20.66 -2.38 -27.54
C LEU A 132 -19.97 -2.96 -28.78
N ASN A 133 -20.65 -2.93 -29.92
CA ASN A 133 -20.05 -3.26 -31.21
C ASN A 133 -19.33 -2.02 -31.77
N VAL A 134 -18.08 -1.82 -31.35
CA VAL A 134 -17.29 -0.64 -31.72
C VAL A 134 -16.73 -0.82 -33.14
N LYS A 135 -17.04 0.13 -34.02
CA LYS A 135 -16.58 0.09 -35.43
C LYS A 135 -15.31 0.88 -35.69
N THR A 136 -15.04 1.90 -34.87
CA THR A 136 -13.90 2.81 -35.04
C THR A 136 -13.41 3.29 -33.68
N TRP A 137 -12.09 3.29 -33.48
CA TRP A 137 -11.43 3.76 -32.27
C TRP A 137 -11.66 5.25 -32.02
N ASP A 138 -11.78 6.05 -33.08
CA ASP A 138 -11.99 7.50 -33.01
C ASP A 138 -13.33 7.90 -32.37
N SER A 139 -14.27 6.94 -32.26
CA SER A 139 -15.54 7.17 -31.56
C SER A 139 -15.42 7.12 -30.02
N LYS A 140 -14.22 6.84 -29.48
CA LYS A 140 -13.99 6.81 -28.03
C LYS A 140 -14.19 8.19 -27.41
N ARG A 141 -14.87 8.23 -26.27
CA ARG A 141 -14.93 9.39 -25.39
C ARG A 141 -14.30 9.03 -24.06
N CYS A 142 -13.34 9.82 -23.59
CA CYS A 142 -12.78 9.64 -22.26
C CYS A 142 -13.88 9.82 -21.21
N ILE A 143 -13.94 8.90 -20.25
CA ILE A 143 -14.82 9.05 -19.09
C ILE A 143 -14.13 10.01 -18.14
N THR A 144 -14.67 11.21 -18.03
CA THR A 144 -14.31 12.11 -16.92
C THR A 144 -14.91 11.54 -15.65
N ARG A 145 -14.07 11.23 -14.65
CA ARG A 145 -14.56 10.90 -13.33
C ARG A 145 -15.35 12.12 -12.86
N LYS A 146 -16.63 11.94 -12.49
CA LYS A 146 -17.29 12.98 -11.69
C LYS A 146 -16.41 13.18 -10.47
N GLU A 147 -15.91 14.39 -10.27
CA GLU A 147 -15.08 14.73 -9.11
C GLU A 147 -15.75 14.15 -7.86
N LYS A 148 -15.20 13.04 -7.38
CA LYS A 148 -15.67 12.45 -6.15
C LYS A 148 -15.11 13.37 -5.10
N THR A 149 -15.99 14.06 -4.37
CA THR A 149 -15.57 14.83 -3.20
C THR A 149 -14.80 13.89 -2.29
N THR A 150 -13.50 14.08 -2.17
CA THR A 150 -12.64 13.32 -1.28
C THR A 150 -13.04 13.61 0.15
N LEU A 151 -12.94 12.60 1.01
CA LEU A 151 -13.14 12.76 2.43
C LEU A 151 -11.91 13.45 3.00
N ARG A 152 -12.09 14.66 3.52
CA ARG A 152 -11.04 15.34 4.28
C ARG A 152 -10.68 14.50 5.51
N ALA A 153 -9.41 14.16 5.63
CA ALA A 153 -8.87 13.38 6.73
C ALA A 153 -7.92 14.22 7.59
N LEU A 154 -7.83 13.81 8.85
CA LEU A 154 -6.89 14.30 9.85
C LEU A 154 -5.99 13.12 10.24
N ASP A 155 -4.70 13.23 9.96
CA ASP A 155 -3.70 12.23 10.36
C ASP A 155 -3.11 12.60 11.74
N VAL A 156 -3.47 11.83 12.76
CA VAL A 156 -2.98 12.05 14.12
C VAL A 156 -1.75 11.19 14.34
N PHE A 157 -0.63 11.82 14.74
CA PHE A 157 0.70 11.22 14.71
C PHE A 157 1.17 10.97 13.29
N GLY A 158 1.07 12.01 12.45
CA GLY A 158 1.41 11.89 11.03
C GLY A 158 2.86 11.49 10.76
N GLU A 159 3.79 11.67 11.71
CA GLU A 159 5.22 11.35 11.56
C GLU A 159 5.80 11.92 10.25
N CYS A 160 6.26 11.07 9.32
CA CYS A 160 6.75 11.45 8.00
C CYS A 160 5.66 11.45 6.90
N GLY A 161 4.40 11.22 7.27
CA GLY A 161 3.24 11.21 6.38
C GLY A 161 3.03 9.92 5.60
N ALA A 162 3.80 8.86 5.87
CA ALA A 162 3.73 7.61 5.10
C ALA A 162 2.33 6.98 5.10
N PHE A 163 1.68 6.92 6.26
CA PHE A 163 0.34 6.35 6.38
C PHE A 163 -0.72 7.23 5.67
N GLY A 164 -0.74 8.53 5.96
CA GLY A 164 -1.65 9.47 5.31
C GLY A 164 -1.50 9.46 3.78
N LEU A 165 -0.28 9.47 3.27
CA LEU A 165 0.00 9.40 1.83
C LEU A 165 -0.52 8.09 1.23
N ALA A 166 -0.20 6.95 1.84
CA ALA A 166 -0.70 5.65 1.39
C ALA A 166 -2.24 5.58 1.40
N LEU A 167 -2.88 6.20 2.39
CA LEU A 167 -4.34 6.26 2.47
C LEU A 167 -4.93 7.12 1.35
N ALA A 168 -4.34 8.29 1.06
CA ALA A 168 -4.78 9.16 -0.03
C ALA A 168 -4.61 8.48 -1.40
N GLU A 169 -3.42 7.93 -1.67
CA GLU A 169 -3.09 7.28 -2.94
C GLU A 169 -3.85 5.97 -3.15
N GLY A 170 -3.94 5.13 -2.12
CA GLY A 170 -4.56 3.81 -2.21
C GLY A 170 -6.07 3.85 -2.29
N SER A 171 -6.72 4.79 -1.58
CA SER A 171 -8.18 4.86 -1.55
C SER A 171 -8.79 5.73 -2.65
N LEU A 172 -8.03 6.71 -3.15
CA LEU A 172 -8.51 7.81 -4.01
C LEU A 172 -9.81 8.46 -3.49
N SER A 173 -10.05 8.35 -2.17
CA SER A 173 -11.29 8.73 -1.49
C SER A 173 -11.00 9.55 -0.25
N PHE A 174 -9.74 9.65 0.19
CA PHE A 174 -9.29 10.50 1.27
C PHE A 174 -8.36 11.60 0.76
N ASP A 175 -8.46 12.76 1.39
CA ASP A 175 -7.57 13.90 1.21
C ASP A 175 -7.03 14.29 2.59
N ILE A 176 -5.73 14.07 2.83
CA ILE A 176 -5.09 14.36 4.12
C ILE A 176 -4.87 15.87 4.24
N THR A 177 -5.91 16.59 4.63
CA THR A 177 -5.84 18.05 4.73
C THR A 177 -5.09 18.54 5.96
N HIS A 178 -5.01 17.72 7.01
CA HIS A 178 -4.37 18.07 8.26
C HIS A 178 -3.56 16.91 8.83
N ALA A 179 -2.46 17.22 9.49
CA ALA A 179 -1.73 16.28 10.33
C ALA A 179 -1.37 16.92 11.67
N ILE A 180 -1.32 16.13 12.75
CA ILE A 180 -0.79 16.55 14.05
C ILE A 180 0.46 15.72 14.34
N GLU A 181 1.59 16.39 14.53
CA GLU A 181 2.87 15.75 14.84
C GLU A 181 3.65 16.60 15.84
N ILE A 182 4.31 15.97 16.82
CA ILE A 182 5.07 16.69 17.84
C ILE A 182 6.49 17.03 17.38
N HIS A 183 7.04 16.22 16.47
CA HIS A 183 8.34 16.42 15.86
C HIS A 183 8.23 17.28 14.60
N HIS A 184 9.34 17.89 14.18
CA HIS A 184 9.35 18.64 12.93
C HIS A 184 9.11 17.66 11.77
N PRO A 185 8.01 17.77 11.02
CA PRO A 185 7.69 16.79 9.99
C PRO A 185 8.65 16.95 8.82
N LEU A 186 8.92 15.83 8.13
CA LEU A 186 9.37 15.86 6.75
C LEU A 186 8.12 16.04 5.88
N LEU A 187 8.03 17.14 5.14
CA LEU A 187 6.87 17.46 4.31
C LEU A 187 6.92 16.67 3.01
N ASN A 188 6.20 15.55 2.97
CA ASN A 188 5.92 14.79 1.74
C ASN A 188 4.59 15.21 1.08
N SER A 189 3.79 16.05 1.75
CA SER A 189 2.51 16.55 1.24
C SER A 189 2.44 18.06 1.46
N PRO A 190 2.79 18.89 0.45
CA PRO A 190 2.86 20.34 0.60
C PRO A 190 1.49 20.97 0.90
N GLU A 191 0.40 20.32 0.50
CA GLU A 191 -0.98 20.77 0.73
C GLU A 191 -1.50 20.41 2.13
N THR A 192 -0.84 19.50 2.85
CA THR A 192 -1.26 19.09 4.19
C THR A 192 -0.84 20.14 5.22
N THR A 193 -1.81 20.69 5.95
CA THR A 193 -1.52 21.57 7.09
C THR A 193 -1.00 20.75 8.27
N VAL A 194 0.29 20.85 8.58
CA VAL A 194 0.89 20.12 9.71
C VAL A 194 0.97 20.98 10.96
N LEU A 195 0.31 20.52 12.02
CA LEU A 195 0.26 21.17 13.32
C LEU A 195 1.35 20.59 14.22
N ASN A 196 2.42 21.36 14.43
CA ASN A 196 3.54 20.97 15.30
C ASN A 196 3.20 21.15 16.80
N ILE A 197 2.23 20.37 17.30
CA ILE A 197 1.68 20.48 18.65
C ILE A 197 1.47 19.09 19.28
N CYS A 198 1.37 19.04 20.61
CA CYS A 198 0.95 17.83 21.29
C CYS A 198 -0.53 17.54 20.98
N VAL A 199 -0.85 16.29 20.61
CA VAL A 199 -2.24 15.87 20.34
C VAL A 199 -3.17 16.14 21.52
N ASN A 200 -2.70 15.99 22.76
CA ASN A 200 -3.51 16.26 23.94
C ASN A 200 -3.89 17.74 24.05
N ASP A 201 -2.98 18.64 23.66
CA ASP A 201 -3.25 20.08 23.66
C ASP A 201 -4.19 20.47 22.52
N ALA A 202 -4.02 19.84 21.35
CA ALA A 202 -4.96 19.96 20.23
C ALA A 202 -6.39 19.57 20.63
N VAL A 203 -6.56 18.41 21.29
CA VAL A 203 -7.86 17.91 21.75
C VAL A 203 -8.46 18.80 22.83
N ARG A 204 -7.67 19.22 23.82
CA ARG A 204 -8.13 20.16 24.88
C ARG A 204 -8.64 21.46 24.27
N TYR A 205 -7.90 22.02 23.32
CA TYR A 205 -8.29 23.24 22.62
C TYR A 205 -9.61 23.07 21.86
N ILE A 206 -9.77 21.98 21.10
CA ILE A 206 -11.02 21.68 20.37
C ILE A 206 -12.21 21.57 21.33
N ILE A 207 -12.06 20.84 22.44
CA ILE A 207 -13.13 20.67 23.45
C ILE A 207 -13.52 22.02 24.05
N LYS A 208 -12.54 22.84 24.47
CA LYS A 208 -12.81 24.16 25.07
C LYS A 208 -13.49 25.11 24.09
N LYS A 209 -13.03 25.14 22.83
CA LYS A 209 -13.62 25.93 21.74
C LYS A 209 -15.07 25.55 21.49
N ASN A 210 -15.38 24.24 21.43
CA ASN A 210 -16.75 23.75 21.22
C ASN A 210 -17.69 24.03 22.41
N LEU A 211 -17.16 24.16 23.62
CA LEU A 211 -17.93 24.53 24.82
C LEU A 211 -18.14 26.05 24.97
N ASN A 212 -17.75 26.86 23.97
CA ASN A 212 -17.76 28.33 24.03
C ASN A 212 -17.02 28.93 25.24
N LYS A 213 -16.04 28.20 25.79
CA LYS A 213 -15.17 28.72 26.86
C LYS A 213 -14.02 29.48 26.22
N ASN A 214 -14.29 30.72 25.79
CA ASN A 214 -13.35 31.59 25.07
C ASN A 214 -12.27 32.21 25.97
N ASN A 215 -11.60 31.42 26.81
CA ASN A 215 -10.36 31.89 27.43
C ASN A 215 -9.23 31.77 26.40
N LEU A 216 -8.72 32.92 25.94
CA LEU A 216 -7.65 33.01 24.94
C LEU A 216 -6.36 32.27 25.34
N ASP A 217 -6.13 32.12 26.66
CA ASP A 217 -4.92 31.54 27.25
C ASP A 217 -4.71 30.05 26.97
N ASP A 218 -5.71 29.36 26.41
CA ASP A 218 -5.68 27.91 26.15
C ASP A 218 -5.31 27.54 24.70
N THR A 219 -4.83 28.51 23.91
CA THR A 219 -4.41 28.25 22.53
C THR A 219 -3.13 27.40 22.52
N PRO A 220 -3.10 26.25 21.80
CA PRO A 220 -1.94 25.37 21.79
C PRO A 220 -0.75 26.09 21.16
N ILE A 221 0.44 25.85 21.71
CA ILE A 221 1.68 26.50 21.29
C ILE A 221 2.48 25.54 20.43
N THR A 222 2.95 25.99 19.27
CA THR A 222 3.85 25.20 18.41
C THR A 222 5.18 24.96 19.13
N LYS A 223 5.64 23.70 19.17
CA LYS A 223 6.93 23.39 19.80
C LYS A 223 8.12 23.95 19.03
N ALA A 224 8.02 24.00 17.70
CA ALA A 224 9.07 24.53 16.84
C ALA A 224 9.28 26.06 16.98
N THR A 225 8.19 26.84 17.13
CA THR A 225 8.28 28.31 17.08
C THR A 225 7.85 29.02 18.37
N GLY A 226 7.24 28.31 19.32
CA GLY A 226 6.71 28.91 20.54
C GLY A 226 5.50 29.83 20.33
N LYS A 227 4.92 29.86 19.14
CA LYS A 227 3.76 30.70 18.80
C LYS A 227 2.43 29.98 19.05
N PRO A 228 1.33 30.70 19.38
CA PRO A 228 0.00 30.11 19.41
C PRO A 228 -0.43 29.62 18.02
N VAL A 229 -1.08 28.46 17.94
CA VAL A 229 -1.65 27.89 16.71
C VAL A 229 -3.16 27.85 16.85
N GLU A 230 -3.85 28.67 16.05
CA GLU A 230 -5.28 28.50 15.85
C GLU A 230 -5.52 27.50 14.73
N PHE A 231 -6.34 26.48 14.99
CA PHE A 231 -6.81 25.61 13.94
C PHE A 231 -8.29 25.27 14.16
N SER A 232 -8.93 24.83 13.09
CA SER A 232 -10.34 24.49 13.12
C SER A 232 -10.56 23.27 12.25
N LEU A 233 -11.04 22.19 12.86
CA LEU A 233 -11.54 21.02 12.12
C LEU A 233 -12.94 21.31 11.53
N ARG A 234 -13.16 22.54 11.05
CA ARG A 234 -14.44 22.91 10.44
C ARG A 234 -14.53 22.17 9.10
N PRO A 235 -15.62 21.41 8.86
CA PRO A 235 -15.85 20.80 7.57
C PRO A 235 -15.89 21.84 6.47
N ALA A 236 -15.49 21.45 5.25
CA ALA A 236 -15.47 22.35 4.10
C ALA A 236 -16.86 22.56 3.45
N ILE A 237 -17.95 22.02 4.00
CA ILE A 237 -19.27 22.07 3.35
C ILE A 237 -20.20 23.01 4.13
N LYS A 238 -20.51 24.18 3.53
CA LYS A 238 -21.57 25.10 3.95
C LYS A 238 -22.97 24.62 3.52
N SER A 239 -23.32 23.34 3.71
CA SER A 239 -24.68 22.87 3.42
C SER A 239 -25.39 22.48 4.71
N ASP A 240 -26.51 23.15 4.97
CA ASP A 240 -27.28 23.07 6.21
C ASP A 240 -28.05 21.74 6.39
N SER A 241 -27.75 20.67 5.63
CA SER A 241 -28.65 19.52 5.54
C SER A 241 -28.03 18.13 5.48
N LEU A 242 -26.74 17.92 5.78
CA LEU A 242 -26.25 16.56 6.03
C LEU A 242 -25.30 16.50 7.22
N SER A 243 -25.77 15.81 8.26
CA SER A 243 -24.99 15.32 9.38
C SER A 243 -23.76 14.54 8.88
N TYR A 244 -22.62 14.96 9.42
CA TYR A 244 -21.27 14.45 9.24
C TYR A 244 -21.20 12.94 9.00
N LYS A 245 -20.47 12.55 7.95
CA LYS A 245 -19.75 11.27 7.93
C LYS A 245 -18.30 11.52 8.33
N LEU A 246 -18.06 11.78 9.61
CA LEU A 246 -16.71 11.64 10.17
C LEU A 246 -16.41 10.13 10.12
N VAL A 247 -15.76 9.65 9.07
CA VAL A 247 -15.19 8.30 9.08
C VAL A 247 -14.04 8.37 10.08
N THR A 248 -14.35 8.11 11.34
CA THR A 248 -13.34 7.93 12.37
C THR A 248 -12.65 6.60 12.10
N MET A 249 -11.66 6.58 11.21
CA MET A 249 -10.61 5.57 11.31
C MET A 249 -9.87 5.88 12.61
N VAL A 250 -10.26 5.21 13.69
CA VAL A 250 -9.53 5.26 14.96
C VAL A 250 -8.24 4.48 14.74
N TYR A 251 -7.20 5.18 14.30
CA TYR A 251 -5.85 4.67 14.36
C TYR A 251 -5.42 4.63 15.83
N LEU A 252 -5.10 3.43 16.31
CA LEU A 252 -4.53 3.21 17.63
C LEU A 252 -3.07 2.78 17.45
N LYS A 253 -2.18 3.64 17.95
CA LYS A 253 -0.72 3.59 17.75
C LYS A 253 -0.09 2.25 18.16
N VAL A 254 0.43 1.58 17.13
CA VAL A 254 1.66 0.78 16.98
C VAL A 254 2.44 0.45 18.26
N VAL A 255 2.27 -0.80 18.70
CA VAL A 255 3.41 -1.59 19.20
C VAL A 255 3.64 -2.84 18.33
N PHE A 256 2.66 -3.28 17.50
CA PHE A 256 2.75 -4.50 16.69
C PHE A 256 1.81 -4.48 15.45
N ASP A 257 1.87 -3.46 14.59
CA ASP A 257 1.15 -3.39 13.29
C ASP A 257 -0.31 -3.88 13.32
N SER A 258 -1.07 -3.45 14.34
CA SER A 258 -2.48 -3.78 14.49
C SER A 258 -3.36 -2.70 13.89
N PHE A 259 -4.36 -3.11 13.11
CA PHE A 259 -5.34 -2.22 12.51
C PHE A 259 -6.68 -2.35 13.21
N LEU A 260 -7.25 -1.20 13.59
CA LEU A 260 -8.64 -1.09 14.03
C LEU A 260 -9.39 -0.25 13.00
N VAL A 261 -10.46 -0.82 12.48
CA VAL A 261 -11.33 -0.16 11.49
C VAL A 261 -12.68 0.07 12.13
N ALA A 262 -13.20 1.29 12.00
CA ALA A 262 -14.51 1.65 12.50
C ALA A 262 -15.30 2.43 11.43
N SER A 263 -16.61 2.29 11.47
CA SER A 263 -17.55 2.97 10.59
C SER A 263 -18.65 3.62 11.43
N LEU A 264 -19.24 4.70 10.92
CA LEU A 264 -20.39 5.33 11.58
C LEU A 264 -21.64 4.45 11.47
N PRO A 265 -22.60 4.58 12.40
CA PRO A 265 -23.91 3.94 12.25
C PRO A 265 -24.54 4.26 10.89
N GLY A 266 -25.01 3.23 10.18
CA GLY A 266 -25.58 3.36 8.84
C GLY A 266 -24.55 3.47 7.70
N THR A 267 -23.26 3.36 7.99
CA THR A 267 -22.21 3.19 6.98
C THR A 267 -21.66 1.77 7.02
N LEU A 268 -21.32 1.22 5.85
CA LEU A 268 -20.73 -0.10 5.75
C LEU A 268 -19.34 -0.09 6.39
N LEU A 269 -19.05 -1.11 7.19
CA LEU A 269 -17.70 -1.39 7.67
C LEU A 269 -16.90 -1.94 6.49
N PRO A 270 -15.74 -1.35 6.12
CA PRO A 270 -14.98 -1.86 5.00
C PRO A 270 -14.31 -3.19 5.37
N GLU A 271 -14.15 -4.05 4.38
CA GLU A 271 -13.45 -5.32 4.53
C GLU A 271 -11.93 -5.09 4.61
N PHE A 272 -11.22 -6.04 5.24
CA PHE A 272 -9.77 -6.03 5.25
C PHE A 272 -9.22 -6.41 3.87
N PRO A 273 -8.16 -5.72 3.38
CA PRO A 273 -7.54 -6.09 2.11
C PRO A 273 -6.95 -7.50 2.19
N GLN A 274 -7.16 -8.28 1.14
CA GLN A 274 -6.57 -9.62 1.03
C GLN A 274 -5.09 -9.52 0.60
N PRO A 275 -4.21 -10.47 1.02
CA PRO A 275 -2.81 -10.45 0.62
C PRO A 275 -2.61 -10.54 -0.89
N LEU A 276 -1.84 -9.61 -1.45
CA LEU A 276 -1.56 -9.55 -2.90
C LEU A 276 -0.31 -10.36 -3.28
N TYR A 277 0.70 -10.31 -2.43
CA TYR A 277 2.00 -10.93 -2.63
C TYR A 277 2.10 -12.21 -1.81
N ALA A 278 2.80 -13.22 -2.35
CA ALA A 278 3.15 -14.40 -1.59
C ALA A 278 3.99 -13.97 -0.38
N ILE A 279 3.75 -14.59 0.78
CA ILE A 279 4.53 -14.32 1.99
C ILE A 279 5.36 -15.56 2.32
N LEU A 280 6.68 -15.43 2.23
CA LEU A 280 7.60 -16.45 2.70
C LEU A 280 7.68 -16.38 4.23
N LEU A 281 6.85 -17.16 4.91
CA LEU A 281 6.85 -17.28 6.36
C LEU A 281 7.50 -18.60 6.75
N GLU A 282 8.84 -18.65 6.68
CA GLU A 282 9.59 -19.79 7.23
C GLU A 282 9.39 -19.86 8.74
N GLY A 283 8.76 -20.93 9.22
CA GLY A 283 8.57 -21.18 10.65
C GLY A 283 7.54 -20.27 11.34
N VAL A 284 6.80 -19.44 10.60
CA VAL A 284 5.69 -18.63 11.15
C VAL A 284 4.38 -19.15 10.55
N SER A 285 3.34 -19.26 11.39
CA SER A 285 2.00 -19.64 10.92
C SER A 285 1.57 -18.69 9.80
N PRO A 286 1.20 -19.19 8.61
CA PRO A 286 0.77 -18.34 7.49
C PRO A 286 -0.55 -17.62 7.78
N TYR A 287 -1.23 -18.00 8.86
CA TYR A 287 -2.49 -17.41 9.27
C TYR A 287 -2.26 -16.30 10.29
N LEU A 288 -2.64 -15.08 9.93
CA LEU A 288 -2.92 -14.03 10.89
C LEU A 288 -4.18 -14.44 11.67
N ARG A 289 -3.94 -14.91 12.91
CA ARG A 289 -4.97 -15.35 13.85
C ARG A 289 -4.79 -14.63 15.16
N ILE A 290 -5.88 -14.09 15.67
CA ILE A 290 -5.96 -13.55 17.03
C ILE A 290 -6.72 -14.57 17.85
N ASN A 291 -6.02 -15.28 18.73
CA ASN A 291 -6.61 -16.23 19.66
C ASN A 291 -6.98 -15.49 20.94
N PHE A 292 -8.25 -15.54 21.31
CA PHE A 292 -8.77 -14.96 22.54
C PHE A 292 -8.69 -15.96 23.69
N VAL A 293 -8.71 -15.46 24.93
CA VAL A 293 -8.58 -16.26 26.15
C VAL A 293 -9.74 -17.26 26.31
N ASP A 294 -10.90 -16.95 25.75
CA ASP A 294 -12.08 -17.82 25.73
C ASP A 294 -12.05 -18.91 24.64
N GLY A 295 -10.95 -18.99 23.88
CA GLY A 295 -10.76 -19.93 22.78
C GLY A 295 -11.32 -19.46 21.44
N GLN A 296 -11.97 -18.29 21.37
CA GLN A 296 -12.37 -17.72 20.08
C GLN A 296 -11.13 -17.37 19.26
N THR A 297 -11.23 -17.49 17.94
CA THR A 297 -10.15 -17.12 17.01
C THR A 297 -10.71 -16.24 15.91
N ILE A 298 -10.14 -15.05 15.74
CA ILE A 298 -10.44 -14.18 14.60
C ILE A 298 -9.34 -14.41 13.55
N SER A 299 -9.76 -14.71 12.31
CA SER A 299 -8.86 -14.80 11.15
C SER A 299 -9.49 -14.01 10.00
N PRO A 300 -9.17 -12.71 9.88
CA PRO A 300 -9.83 -11.81 8.94
C PRO A 300 -9.31 -11.96 7.51
N LEU A 301 -8.21 -12.70 7.31
CA LEU A 301 -7.60 -12.91 6.01
C LEU A 301 -7.89 -14.32 5.51
N HIS A 302 -8.42 -14.40 4.30
CA HIS A 302 -8.54 -15.64 3.57
C HIS A 302 -7.22 -15.89 2.86
N VAL A 303 -6.34 -16.69 3.47
CA VAL A 303 -5.12 -17.13 2.80
C VAL A 303 -5.50 -18.15 1.73
N LEU A 304 -5.86 -17.67 0.55
CA LEU A 304 -5.96 -18.49 -0.64
C LEU A 304 -4.58 -19.10 -0.92
N ARG A 305 -4.54 -20.35 -1.40
CA ARG A 305 -3.29 -21.07 -1.67
C ARG A 305 -2.42 -20.41 -2.76
N SER A 306 -2.99 -19.47 -3.51
CA SER A 306 -2.31 -18.71 -4.56
C SER A 306 -2.55 -17.22 -4.35
N THR A 307 -1.48 -16.46 -4.12
CA THR A 307 -1.48 -15.00 -4.20
C THR A 307 -1.28 -14.55 -5.64
N LEU A 308 -1.57 -13.29 -5.94
CA LEU A 308 -1.47 -12.75 -7.29
C LEU A 308 -0.02 -12.53 -7.73
N PHE A 309 0.82 -12.09 -6.81
CA PHE A 309 2.21 -11.75 -7.09
C PHE A 309 3.17 -12.65 -6.33
N PRO A 310 4.36 -12.89 -6.91
CA PRO A 310 5.45 -13.53 -6.18
C PRO A 310 5.88 -12.66 -5.00
N PHE A 311 6.53 -13.26 -4.02
CA PHE A 311 7.09 -12.55 -2.87
C PHE A 311 8.12 -11.49 -3.31
N VAL A 312 8.09 -10.29 -2.69
CA VAL A 312 9.09 -9.23 -2.93
C VAL A 312 10.32 -9.48 -2.08
N THR A 313 11.45 -9.69 -2.74
CA THR A 313 12.72 -10.00 -2.09
C THR A 313 13.53 -8.74 -1.72
N VAL A 314 14.57 -8.90 -0.90
CA VAL A 314 15.56 -7.84 -0.65
C VAL A 314 16.21 -7.39 -1.97
N ALA A 315 16.49 -8.31 -2.90
CA ALA A 315 17.01 -7.97 -4.22
C ALA A 315 16.03 -7.09 -5.00
N ASP A 316 14.74 -7.43 -5.00
CA ASP A 316 13.72 -6.61 -5.65
C ASP A 316 13.64 -5.19 -5.08
N ALA A 317 14.03 -5.00 -3.82
CA ALA A 317 13.94 -3.73 -3.13
C ALA A 317 15.19 -2.83 -3.28
N VAL A 318 16.40 -3.41 -3.37
CA VAL A 318 17.65 -2.62 -3.29
C VAL A 318 18.73 -2.99 -4.31
N SER A 319 18.49 -3.94 -5.23
CA SER A 319 19.53 -4.39 -6.18
C SER A 319 19.96 -3.35 -7.20
N ASP A 320 19.12 -2.35 -7.45
CA ASP A 320 19.33 -1.22 -8.34
C ASP A 320 20.14 -0.09 -7.72
N LEU A 321 20.33 -0.09 -6.39
CA LEU A 321 21.04 0.98 -5.71
C LEU A 321 22.56 0.80 -5.78
N HIS A 322 23.25 1.87 -6.16
CA HIS A 322 24.70 1.92 -6.15
C HIS A 322 25.25 1.78 -4.73
N TRP A 323 26.13 0.79 -4.55
CA TRP A 323 27.04 0.76 -3.42
C TRP A 323 28.33 0.01 -3.80
N GLY A 324 29.47 0.68 -3.73
CA GLY A 324 30.75 -0.01 -3.87
C GLY A 324 31.92 0.76 -3.29
N HIS A 325 32.84 0.00 -2.69
CA HIS A 325 34.18 0.45 -2.32
C HIS A 325 35.16 -0.25 -3.27
N HIS A 326 36.16 0.47 -3.80
CA HIS A 326 37.11 -0.12 -4.74
C HIS A 326 37.93 -1.23 -4.06
N GLY A 327 37.77 -2.47 -4.56
CA GLY A 327 38.90 -3.39 -4.61
C GLY A 327 39.87 -2.91 -5.69
N LYS A 328 41.18 -3.17 -5.52
CA LYS A 328 42.24 -2.73 -6.44
C LYS A 328 42.13 -3.27 -7.89
N GLU A 329 41.10 -4.06 -8.21
CA GLU A 329 40.95 -4.73 -9.49
C GLU A 329 39.67 -4.26 -10.23
N GLY A 330 39.84 -3.26 -11.10
CA GLY A 330 39.25 -3.30 -12.45
C GLY A 330 37.83 -2.80 -12.74
N ARG A 331 37.03 -2.29 -11.78
CA ARG A 331 35.73 -1.66 -12.12
C ARG A 331 35.84 -0.13 -12.12
N ALA A 332 36.00 0.46 -13.30
CA ALA A 332 36.36 1.87 -13.50
C ALA A 332 35.23 2.90 -13.24
N ASN A 333 33.98 2.49 -12.99
CA ASN A 333 32.83 3.40 -13.04
C ASN A 333 31.93 3.42 -11.78
N ILE A 334 32.41 3.00 -10.61
CA ILE A 334 31.59 3.08 -9.39
C ILE A 334 31.86 4.42 -8.69
N PRO A 335 30.83 5.25 -8.40
CA PRO A 335 31.01 6.51 -7.67
C PRO A 335 31.61 6.28 -6.28
N THR A 336 32.72 6.94 -5.98
CA THR A 336 33.30 6.94 -4.63
C THR A 336 32.71 8.09 -3.81
N VAL A 337 32.17 7.78 -2.63
CA VAL A 337 31.77 8.80 -1.66
C VAL A 337 33.01 9.19 -0.83
N PRO A 338 33.47 10.46 -0.87
CA PRO A 338 34.59 10.89 -0.03
C PRO A 338 34.22 10.77 1.46
N CYS A 339 35.14 10.20 2.25
CA CYS A 339 34.99 10.12 3.71
C CYS A 339 35.00 11.54 4.32
N GLN A 340 33.81 12.05 4.64
CA GLN A 340 33.67 13.32 5.34
C GLN A 340 33.71 13.06 6.85
N VAL A 341 34.91 13.11 7.42
CA VAL A 341 35.16 12.76 8.84
C VAL A 341 34.31 13.53 9.85
N HIS A 342 33.82 14.72 9.49
CA HIS A 342 33.01 15.60 10.31
C HIS A 342 31.50 15.28 10.27
N LEU A 343 31.04 14.46 9.32
CA LEU A 343 29.65 14.03 9.26
C LEU A 343 29.41 12.77 10.13
N CYS A 344 28.20 12.67 10.67
CA CYS A 344 27.73 11.50 11.42
C CYS A 344 27.13 10.40 10.52
N TRP A 345 27.11 10.62 9.21
CA TRP A 345 26.57 9.73 8.18
C TRP A 345 27.45 9.74 6.92
N TRP A 346 27.24 8.77 6.04
CA TRP A 346 28.00 8.46 4.83
C TRP A 346 27.01 8.11 3.72
N GLY A 347 27.06 8.79 2.58
CA GLY A 347 26.16 8.53 1.46
C GLY A 347 26.47 9.41 0.24
N LEU A 348 25.77 9.16 -0.86
CA LEU A 348 25.88 9.98 -2.07
C LEU A 348 25.46 11.43 -1.80
N ASN A 349 26.03 12.39 -2.53
CA ASN A 349 25.58 13.78 -2.42
C ASN A 349 24.21 13.95 -3.09
N ASN A 350 23.44 14.94 -2.64
CA ASN A 350 22.17 15.29 -3.28
C ASN A 350 22.38 15.59 -4.78
N GLY A 351 21.56 14.98 -5.63
CA GLY A 351 21.60 15.16 -7.09
C GLY A 351 22.49 14.18 -7.87
N GLU A 352 23.26 13.32 -7.20
CA GLU A 352 23.94 12.20 -7.87
C GLU A 352 22.92 11.09 -8.16
N ASN A 353 22.93 10.54 -9.40
CA ASN A 353 22.05 9.42 -9.73
C ASN A 353 22.46 8.20 -8.89
N PRO A 354 21.59 7.72 -8.00
CA PRO A 354 21.94 6.65 -7.09
C PRO A 354 21.72 5.25 -7.66
N TYR A 355 21.17 5.14 -8.86
CA TYR A 355 20.80 3.86 -9.45
C TYR A 355 21.89 3.36 -10.39
N GLU A 356 22.37 2.14 -10.14
CA GLU A 356 23.39 1.47 -10.94
C GLU A 356 22.88 1.05 -12.31
N HIS A 357 21.59 0.77 -12.39
CA HIS A 357 20.94 0.33 -13.60
C HIS A 357 19.45 0.73 -13.56
N PRO A 358 18.77 0.76 -14.72
CA PRO A 358 17.31 0.87 -14.76
C PRO A 358 16.63 -0.15 -13.85
N ALA A 359 15.44 0.17 -13.34
CA ALA A 359 14.65 -0.73 -12.52
C ALA A 359 14.51 -2.12 -13.18
N ARG A 360 14.80 -3.17 -12.42
CA ARG A 360 14.76 -4.58 -12.87
C ARG A 360 13.59 -5.37 -12.28
N SER A 361 13.03 -4.88 -11.17
CA SER A 361 11.85 -5.45 -10.55
C SER A 361 10.63 -4.53 -10.74
N ARG A 362 9.44 -5.13 -10.69
CA ARG A 362 8.19 -4.36 -10.64
C ARG A 362 8.15 -3.42 -9.43
N PHE A 363 8.70 -3.88 -8.30
CA PHE A 363 8.77 -3.09 -7.08
C PHE A 363 9.60 -1.82 -7.28
N GLN A 364 10.78 -1.93 -7.91
CA GLN A 364 11.63 -0.78 -8.26
C GLN A 364 10.90 0.20 -9.18
N LEU A 365 10.27 -0.31 -10.26
CA LEU A 365 9.49 0.54 -11.18
C LEU A 365 8.41 1.34 -10.44
N GLN A 366 7.70 0.70 -9.49
CA GLN A 366 6.66 1.34 -8.71
C GLN A 366 7.17 2.33 -7.67
N VAL A 367 8.38 2.12 -7.13
CA VAL A 367 9.01 3.02 -6.16
C VAL A 367 9.60 4.24 -6.86
N TRP A 368 10.14 4.08 -8.06
CA TRP A 368 10.81 5.17 -8.77
C TRP A 368 9.85 6.32 -9.07
N ARG A 369 8.61 6.03 -9.53
CA ARG A 369 7.46 6.91 -9.84
C ARG A 369 7.71 8.15 -10.73
N ASN A 370 8.86 8.79 -10.61
CA ASN A 370 9.29 9.98 -11.31
C ASN A 370 10.64 9.67 -11.98
N ASP A 371 10.79 10.10 -13.24
CA ASP A 371 12.05 9.93 -13.98
C ASP A 371 13.20 10.77 -13.38
N VAL A 372 12.87 11.79 -12.58
CA VAL A 372 13.84 12.68 -11.93
C VAL A 372 13.80 12.44 -10.44
N VAL A 373 14.85 11.81 -9.94
CA VAL A 373 15.01 11.53 -8.53
C VAL A 373 15.90 12.60 -7.91
N THR A 374 15.33 13.40 -7.01
CA THR A 374 15.98 14.60 -6.45
C THR A 374 16.67 14.33 -5.11
N ASP A 375 16.12 13.44 -4.29
CA ASP A 375 16.67 13.02 -3.01
C ASP A 375 16.18 11.61 -2.66
N ILE A 376 17.10 10.62 -2.64
CA ILE A 376 16.76 9.25 -2.24
C ILE A 376 17.16 8.90 -0.81
N GLN A 377 17.81 9.82 -0.10
CA GLN A 377 18.27 9.59 1.27
C GLN A 377 19.15 8.34 1.42
N HIS A 378 20.02 8.08 0.43
CA HIS A 378 20.89 6.91 0.39
C HIS A 378 22.19 7.13 1.14
N PHE A 379 22.04 7.15 2.45
CA PHE A 379 23.14 7.25 3.38
C PHE A 379 23.00 6.22 4.49
N THR A 380 24.12 5.93 5.14
CA THR A 380 24.21 5.11 6.34
C THR A 380 24.90 5.90 7.44
N ARG A 381 24.66 5.53 8.69
CA ARG A 381 25.35 6.16 9.83
C ARG A 381 26.84 5.83 9.82
N LYS A 382 27.64 6.71 10.42
CA LYS A 382 29.04 6.41 10.73
C LYS A 382 29.12 5.37 11.84
N PHE A 383 29.85 4.29 11.60
CA PHE A 383 30.14 3.26 12.60
C PHE A 383 31.57 3.39 13.16
N PRO A 384 31.82 2.95 14.40
CA PRO A 384 33.17 2.84 14.93
C PRO A 384 34.06 1.94 14.07
N LEU A 385 35.35 2.26 13.95
CA LEU A 385 36.29 1.50 13.11
C LEU A 385 36.28 -0.01 13.39
N LYS A 386 36.26 -0.42 14.66
CA LYS A 386 36.17 -1.85 15.04
C LYS A 386 34.86 -2.53 14.60
N THR A 387 33.78 -1.76 14.45
CA THR A 387 32.51 -2.30 13.93
C THR A 387 32.60 -2.45 12.42
N VAL A 388 33.16 -1.44 11.73
CA VAL A 388 33.41 -1.49 10.28
C VAL A 388 34.32 -2.67 9.93
N GLU A 389 35.43 -2.83 10.65
CA GLU A 389 36.37 -3.95 10.49
C GLU A 389 35.68 -5.31 10.62
N ARG A 390 34.77 -5.48 11.59
CA ARG A 390 33.96 -6.70 11.70
C ARG A 390 33.03 -6.88 10.51
N VAL A 391 32.30 -5.85 10.11
CA VAL A 391 31.37 -5.91 8.96
C VAL A 391 32.11 -6.30 7.67
N ILE A 392 33.32 -5.77 7.46
CA ILE A 392 34.20 -6.14 6.34
C ILE A 392 34.55 -7.63 6.37
N ASN A 393 34.84 -8.18 7.56
CA ASN A 393 35.26 -9.57 7.75
C ASN A 393 34.11 -10.58 7.84
N VAL A 394 32.84 -10.14 7.79
CA VAL A 394 31.71 -11.06 7.62
C VAL A 394 31.69 -11.53 6.17
N THR A 395 31.69 -12.85 5.96
CA THR A 395 31.74 -13.47 4.62
C THR A 395 30.62 -12.93 3.72
N SER A 396 30.82 -12.93 2.39
CA SER A 396 29.81 -12.42 1.46
C SER A 396 28.67 -13.41 1.18
N GLU A 397 28.65 -14.56 1.86
CA GLU A 397 27.60 -15.56 1.69
C GLU A 397 26.25 -15.05 2.23
N PRO A 398 25.11 -15.43 1.62
CA PRO A 398 23.80 -15.05 2.13
C PRO A 398 23.60 -15.50 3.58
N ALA A 399 23.02 -14.63 4.41
CA ALA A 399 22.76 -14.89 5.83
C ALA A 399 24.00 -15.17 6.71
N SER A 400 25.21 -14.91 6.21
CA SER A 400 26.44 -14.96 7.00
C SER A 400 26.42 -13.99 8.18
N ASP A 401 27.18 -14.30 9.23
CA ASP A 401 27.12 -13.53 10.47
C ASP A 401 28.44 -13.52 11.25
N HIS A 402 28.37 -13.05 12.50
CA HIS A 402 29.52 -12.96 13.40
C HIS A 402 30.24 -14.29 13.68
N GLN A 403 29.64 -15.45 13.42
CA GLN A 403 30.29 -16.76 13.65
C GLN A 403 31.45 -16.99 12.68
N GLY A 404 31.43 -16.37 11.50
CA GLY A 404 32.52 -16.41 10.53
C GLY A 404 33.68 -15.45 10.83
N LEU A 405 33.61 -14.65 11.92
CA LEU A 405 34.64 -13.67 12.22
C LEU A 405 35.94 -14.32 12.73
N PRO A 406 37.12 -13.79 12.35
CA PRO A 406 38.38 -14.17 12.96
C PRO A 406 38.38 -14.04 14.50
N PRO A 407 39.08 -14.92 15.24
CA PRO A 407 39.07 -14.90 16.71
C PRO A 407 39.48 -13.55 17.33
N HIS A 408 40.39 -12.82 16.69
CA HIS A 408 40.84 -11.50 17.18
C HIS A 408 39.77 -10.40 17.01
N LEU A 409 38.77 -10.61 16.14
CA LEU A 409 37.64 -9.70 15.95
C LEU A 409 36.39 -10.12 16.73
N ALA A 410 36.38 -11.34 17.28
CA ALA A 410 35.29 -11.85 18.10
C ALA A 410 35.06 -10.97 19.33
N GLN A 411 33.81 -10.75 19.69
CA GLN A 411 33.44 -9.98 20.88
C GLN A 411 33.19 -10.92 22.05
N PHE A 412 33.53 -10.51 23.28
CA PHE A 412 33.31 -11.32 24.49
C PHE A 412 31.90 -11.93 24.55
N GLN A 413 30.90 -11.11 24.22
CA GLN A 413 29.50 -11.53 24.21
C GLN A 413 29.15 -12.64 23.22
N THR A 414 29.93 -12.81 22.14
CA THR A 414 29.67 -13.83 21.12
C THR A 414 30.49 -15.10 21.28
N TRP A 415 31.69 -15.01 21.88
CA TRP A 415 32.56 -16.18 22.02
C TRP A 415 32.53 -16.82 23.41
N ASN A 416 32.21 -16.05 24.47
CA ASN A 416 32.27 -16.58 25.82
C ASN A 416 30.98 -17.34 26.18
N PRO A 417 31.03 -18.65 26.49
CA PRO A 417 29.85 -19.45 26.86
C PRO A 417 29.11 -18.95 28.10
N SER A 418 29.81 -18.20 28.97
CA SER A 418 29.22 -17.62 30.17
C SER A 418 28.34 -16.40 29.88
N ALA A 419 28.49 -15.77 28.72
CA ALA A 419 27.76 -14.57 28.35
C ALA A 419 26.26 -14.85 28.17
N TYR A 420 25.42 -13.91 28.63
CA TYR A 420 23.97 -14.03 28.53
C TYR A 420 23.50 -14.29 27.10
N PHE A 421 24.16 -13.70 26.11
CA PHE A 421 23.85 -13.89 24.71
C PHE A 421 23.92 -15.38 24.34
N VAL A 422 25.07 -16.03 24.55
CA VAL A 422 25.26 -17.47 24.25
C VAL A 422 24.28 -18.36 25.03
N LYS A 423 23.92 -17.99 26.26
CA LYS A 423 22.97 -18.75 27.10
C LYS A 423 21.50 -18.60 26.68
N SER A 424 21.10 -17.41 26.26
CA SER A 424 19.69 -17.04 26.03
C SER A 424 19.24 -17.13 24.58
N SER A 425 20.18 -17.16 23.64
CA SER A 425 19.86 -17.16 22.22
C SER A 425 20.24 -18.48 21.59
N GLY A 426 19.25 -19.37 21.47
CA GLY A 426 19.41 -20.56 20.64
C GLY A 426 19.70 -20.25 19.17
N ASN A 427 19.60 -19.00 18.68
CA ASN A 427 19.80 -18.63 17.25
C ASN A 427 19.92 -17.10 16.97
N LYS A 428 20.29 -16.23 17.93
CA LYS A 428 20.43 -14.79 17.59
C LYS A 428 21.76 -14.57 16.88
N SER A 429 21.68 -13.96 15.71
CA SER A 429 22.80 -13.80 14.79
C SER A 429 23.18 -12.32 14.73
N LEU A 430 24.28 -11.92 15.37
CA LEU A 430 24.84 -10.55 15.25
C LEU A 430 25.62 -10.40 13.96
N TYR A 431 25.75 -9.16 13.48
CA TYR A 431 26.45 -8.83 12.23
C TYR A 431 25.91 -9.67 11.06
N LYS A 432 24.59 -9.87 11.00
CA LYS A 432 23.99 -10.73 10.00
C LYS A 432 23.84 -9.97 8.68
N ARG A 433 24.32 -10.59 7.60
CA ARG A 433 24.10 -10.14 6.23
C ARG A 433 22.69 -10.49 5.78
N LEU A 434 22.06 -9.52 5.12
CA LEU A 434 20.78 -9.74 4.46
C LEU A 434 20.96 -10.82 3.39
N ASN A 435 19.97 -11.71 3.28
CA ASN A 435 19.87 -12.63 2.15
C ASN A 435 19.06 -11.93 1.06
N SER A 436 19.62 -11.85 -0.16
CA SER A 436 19.01 -11.17 -1.31
C SER A 436 17.64 -11.74 -1.65
N ASP A 437 17.42 -13.03 -1.40
CA ASP A 437 16.22 -13.75 -1.85
C ASP A 437 15.14 -13.83 -0.74
N HIS A 438 15.36 -13.14 0.38
CA HIS A 438 14.47 -13.12 1.55
C HIS A 438 13.86 -11.73 1.77
N TYR A 439 13.32 -11.46 2.97
CA TYR A 439 12.74 -10.17 3.38
C TYR A 439 13.62 -9.46 4.42
N PHE A 440 13.38 -8.16 4.59
CA PHE A 440 13.81 -7.44 5.78
C PHE A 440 12.96 -7.88 6.97
N MET A 441 13.59 -8.31 8.07
CA MET A 441 12.87 -8.86 9.23
C MET A 441 11.81 -7.92 9.81
N THR A 442 12.04 -6.61 9.72
CA THR A 442 11.16 -5.54 10.20
C THR A 442 11.78 -4.19 9.81
N THR A 443 10.98 -3.12 9.83
CA THR A 443 11.49 -1.75 9.67
C THR A 443 12.35 -1.36 10.87
N ILE A 444 13.55 -0.85 10.62
CA ILE A 444 14.55 -0.57 11.66
C ILE A 444 14.66 0.93 11.87
N THR A 445 14.38 1.39 13.09
CA THR A 445 14.53 2.81 13.47
C THR A 445 15.94 3.19 13.88
N ASN A 446 16.76 2.21 14.30
CA ASN A 446 18.16 2.41 14.65
C ASN A 446 19.01 1.25 14.11
N VAL A 447 19.67 1.49 12.98
CA VAL A 447 20.53 0.50 12.33
C VAL A 447 21.78 0.27 13.15
N SER A 448 22.00 -0.98 13.58
CA SER A 448 23.25 -1.41 14.20
C SER A 448 23.46 -2.92 14.04
N PRO A 449 24.67 -3.39 13.69
CA PRO A 449 24.96 -4.81 13.55
C PRO A 449 24.84 -5.62 14.86
N THR A 450 24.73 -4.95 16.02
CA THR A 450 24.70 -5.61 17.34
C THR A 450 23.37 -5.46 18.07
N VAL A 451 22.35 -4.85 17.46
CA VAL A 451 21.01 -4.78 18.09
C VAL A 451 20.24 -6.09 17.89
N LYS A 452 19.09 -6.22 18.56
CA LYS A 452 18.22 -7.41 18.45
C LYS A 452 17.83 -7.73 16.99
N GLN A 453 17.73 -6.71 16.15
CA GLN A 453 17.45 -6.81 14.71
C GLN A 453 18.74 -6.61 13.90
N SER A 454 19.74 -7.46 14.12
CA SER A 454 21.11 -7.32 13.60
C SER A 454 21.31 -7.76 12.14
N SER A 455 20.24 -8.13 11.44
CA SER A 455 20.25 -8.47 10.01
C SER A 455 20.21 -7.20 9.16
N VAL A 456 21.32 -6.47 9.14
CA VAL A 456 21.42 -5.12 8.57
C VAL A 456 22.62 -4.92 7.64
N ILE A 457 23.48 -5.93 7.49
CA ILE A 457 24.60 -5.81 6.55
C ILE A 457 24.06 -6.02 5.14
N HIS A 458 24.36 -5.07 4.25
CA HIS A 458 23.88 -5.07 2.87
C HIS A 458 24.28 -6.35 2.12
N PRO A 459 23.40 -6.94 1.28
CA PRO A 459 23.67 -8.22 0.63
C PRO A 459 24.83 -8.15 -0.38
N PHE A 460 24.93 -7.06 -1.14
CA PHE A 460 25.86 -6.96 -2.27
C PHE A 460 27.15 -6.18 -1.97
N VAL A 461 27.23 -5.48 -0.83
CA VAL A 461 28.34 -4.55 -0.57
C VAL A 461 29.51 -5.24 0.10
N ARG A 462 30.68 -4.98 -0.47
CA ARG A 462 31.98 -5.22 0.15
C ARG A 462 32.59 -3.88 0.53
N LEU A 463 32.76 -3.68 1.83
CA LEU A 463 33.58 -2.59 2.36
C LEU A 463 35.04 -3.04 2.22
N SER A 464 35.92 -2.18 1.69
CA SER A 464 37.36 -2.46 1.54
C SER A 464 38.24 -1.52 2.34
#